data_AF-A0A951DW64-F1
#
_entry.id   AF-A0A951DW64-F1
#
_cell.length_a   1.000
_cell.length_b   1.000
_cell.length_c   1.000
_cell.angle_alpha   90.00
_cell.angle_beta   90.00
_cell.angle_gamma   90.00
#
_symmetry.space_group_name_H-M   'P 1'
#
loop_
_entity.id
_entity.type
_entity.pdbx_description
1 polymer ?
#
loop_
_entity_poly.entity_id
_entity_poly.type
_entity_poly.pdbx_seq_one_letter_code
_entity_poly.pdbx_strand_id
1 'polypeptide(L)'
;MSLKRVITEFGTGNDPHGGDYTKAAVRAVQDAIHHSSLTLIRSLGIDAKTMQVEVTIGAQQPARVDLAAVKAALPHGEVRV
;
A
#
# COMPACT_ATOMS: atom_id res chain seq x y z
N MET A 1 10.28 -11.15 17.64
CA MET A 1 10.77 -9.76 17.81
C MET A 1 9.76 -8.81 17.18
N SER A 2 9.59 -7.61 17.71
CA SER A 2 8.73 -6.59 17.09
C SER A 2 9.43 -6.00 15.86
N LEU A 3 8.66 -5.75 14.80
CA LEU A 3 9.14 -5.02 13.63
C LEU A 3 9.39 -3.56 14.01
N LYS A 4 10.45 -2.95 13.45
CA LYS A 4 10.69 -1.51 13.56
C LYS A 4 10.24 -0.83 12.29
N ARG A 5 9.41 0.20 12.44
CA ARG A 5 8.95 1.01 11.31
C ARG A 5 10.10 1.86 10.76
N VAL A 6 10.33 1.79 9.45
CA VAL A 6 11.38 2.56 8.76
C VAL A 6 10.79 3.77 8.04
N ILE A 7 9.64 3.61 7.38
CA ILE A 7 8.95 4.66 6.63
C ILE A 7 7.43 4.54 6.78
N THR A 8 6.71 5.63 6.53
CA THR A 8 5.26 5.64 6.33
C THR A 8 4.94 6.55 5.17
N GLU A 9 4.28 5.99 4.16
CA GLU A 9 3.83 6.70 2.97
C GLU A 9 2.31 6.86 3.03
N PHE A 10 1.81 8.03 2.65
CA PHE A 10 0.39 8.33 2.67
C PHE A 10 -0.06 8.72 1.26
N GLY A 11 -1.26 8.27 0.90
CA GLY A 11 -1.87 8.60 -0.37
C GLY A 11 -3.38 8.62 -0.26
N THR A 12 -4.03 9.19 -1.27
CA THR A 12 -5.49 9.31 -1.34
C THR A 12 -6.01 8.85 -2.69
N GLY A 13 -7.24 8.36 -2.71
CA GLY A 13 -7.85 7.85 -3.92
C GLY A 13 -9.37 7.96 -3.85
N ASN A 14 -10.00 8.14 -5.00
CA ASN A 14 -11.45 8.30 -5.11
C ASN A 14 -11.99 7.59 -6.37
N ASP A 15 -13.31 7.36 -6.39
CA ASP A 15 -14.03 6.94 -7.58
C ASP A 15 -15.44 7.59 -7.58
N PRO A 16 -15.54 8.89 -7.90
CA PRO A 16 -16.75 9.68 -7.68
C PRO A 16 -17.96 9.25 -8.53
N HIS A 17 -17.70 8.62 -9.69
CA HIS A 17 -18.77 8.24 -10.62
C HIS A 17 -19.10 6.74 -10.59
N GLY A 18 -18.15 5.87 -10.24
CA GLY A 18 -18.37 4.41 -10.22
C GLY A 18 -18.77 3.88 -8.85
N GLY A 19 -18.51 4.62 -7.76
CA GLY A 19 -18.79 4.13 -6.41
C GLY A 19 -18.01 2.87 -6.05
N ASP A 20 -16.89 2.62 -6.74
CA ASP A 20 -16.03 1.46 -6.56
C ASP A 20 -14.97 1.75 -5.47
N TYR A 21 -15.21 1.17 -4.30
CA TYR A 21 -14.32 1.28 -3.15
C TYR A 21 -12.96 0.59 -3.38
N THR A 22 -12.91 -0.48 -4.16
CA THR A 22 -11.66 -1.17 -4.51
C THR A 22 -10.81 -0.26 -5.38
N LYS A 23 -11.39 0.33 -6.42
CA LYS A 23 -10.69 1.26 -7.31
C LYS A 23 -10.17 2.49 -6.57
N ALA A 24 -10.99 3.06 -5.67
CA ALA A 24 -10.56 4.16 -4.81
C ALA A 24 -9.38 3.75 -3.90
N ALA A 25 -9.43 2.56 -3.29
CA ALA A 25 -8.36 2.05 -2.44
C ALA A 25 -7.05 1.79 -3.23
N VAL A 26 -7.14 1.17 -4.40
CA VAL A 26 -5.97 0.93 -5.27
C VAL A 26 -5.33 2.26 -5.69
N ARG A 27 -6.14 3.27 -6.02
CA ARG A 27 -5.64 4.63 -6.32
C ARG A 27 -4.92 5.24 -5.13
N ALA A 28 -5.43 5.08 -3.92
CA ALA A 28 -4.78 5.59 -2.71
C ALA A 28 -3.41 4.93 -2.46
N VAL A 29 -3.31 3.60 -2.67
CA VAL A 29 -2.02 2.89 -2.58
C VAL A 29 -1.06 3.35 -3.66
N GLN A 30 -1.52 3.48 -4.90
CA GLN A 30 -0.71 4.00 -5.99
C GLN A 30 -0.22 5.42 -5.69
N ASP A 31 -1.09 6.31 -5.25
CA ASP A 31 -0.72 7.67 -4.85
C ASP A 31 0.35 7.64 -3.76
N ALA A 32 0.21 6.79 -2.73
CA ALA A 32 1.18 6.69 -1.65
C ALA A 32 2.60 6.33 -2.12
N ILE A 33 2.75 5.42 -3.09
CA ILE A 33 4.05 4.87 -3.50
C ILE A 33 4.69 5.56 -4.72
N HIS A 34 3.96 6.42 -5.44
CA HIS A 34 4.49 7.04 -6.67
C HIS A 34 5.35 8.28 -6.43
N HIS A 35 5.23 8.93 -5.26
CA HIS A 35 5.96 10.18 -4.98
C HIS A 35 7.35 9.97 -4.38
N SER A 36 7.78 8.72 -4.19
CA SER A 36 9.05 8.38 -3.55
C SER A 36 9.69 7.13 -4.18
N SER A 37 11.00 7.02 -4.04
CA SER A 37 11.76 5.82 -4.40
C SER A 37 12.47 5.28 -3.18
N LEU A 38 12.25 4.00 -2.86
CA LEU A 38 12.80 3.34 -1.67
C LEU A 38 14.23 2.83 -1.90
N THR A 39 15.11 3.67 -2.45
CA THR A 39 16.54 3.33 -2.68
C THR A 39 17.25 2.94 -1.38
N LEU A 40 16.78 3.45 -0.23
CA LEU A 40 17.29 3.12 1.11
C LEU A 40 17.27 1.61 1.41
N ILE A 41 16.31 0.84 0.87
CA ILE A 41 16.20 -0.60 1.12
C ILE A 41 17.46 -1.32 0.64
N ARG A 42 17.99 -0.92 -0.52
CA ARG A 42 19.23 -1.45 -1.06
C ARG A 42 20.42 -1.13 -0.16
N SER A 43 20.48 0.08 0.39
CA SER A 43 21.55 0.50 1.31
C SER A 43 21.54 -0.27 2.64
N LEU A 44 20.37 -0.75 3.08
CA LEU A 44 20.23 -1.59 4.27
C LEU A 44 20.59 -3.06 4.02
N GLY A 45 20.86 -3.46 2.78
CA GLY A 45 21.15 -4.85 2.41
C GLY A 45 19.94 -5.79 2.57
N ILE A 46 18.73 -5.25 2.53
CA ILE A 46 17.48 -6.02 2.68
C ILE A 46 16.97 -6.42 1.29
N ASP A 47 16.53 -7.67 1.12
CA ASP A 47 15.79 -8.07 -0.08
C ASP A 47 14.39 -7.43 -0.06
N ALA A 48 14.11 -6.61 -1.07
CA ALA A 48 12.83 -5.93 -1.25
C ALA A 48 11.63 -6.90 -1.26
N LYS A 49 11.83 -8.17 -1.66
CA LYS A 49 10.77 -9.19 -1.64
C LYS A 49 10.36 -9.62 -0.23
N THR A 50 11.28 -9.52 0.73
CA THR A 50 11.09 -9.91 2.13
C THR A 50 10.68 -8.75 3.04
N MET A 51 10.64 -7.54 2.49
CA MET A 51 10.20 -6.34 3.20
C MET A 51 8.76 -6.51 3.68
N GLN A 52 8.52 -6.25 4.97
CA GLN A 52 7.18 -6.28 5.55
C GLN A 52 6.44 -4.99 5.18
N VAL A 53 5.29 -5.11 4.51
CA VAL A 53 4.46 -3.97 4.10
C VAL A 53 3.11 -4.07 4.78
N GLU A 54 2.81 -3.09 5.63
CA GLU A 54 1.52 -2.96 6.31
C GLU A 54 0.75 -1.80 5.68
N VAL A 55 -0.39 -2.13 5.08
CA VAL A 55 -1.29 -1.18 4.44
C VAL A 55 -2.49 -1.00 5.35
N THR A 56 -2.83 0.24 5.66
CA THR A 56 -4.07 0.58 6.36
C THR A 56 -4.93 1.44 5.44
N ILE A 57 -6.15 1.00 5.15
CA ILE A 57 -7.10 1.74 4.30
C ILE A 57 -8.26 2.25 5.14
N GLY A 58 -8.43 3.57 5.13
CA GLY A 58 -9.66 4.22 5.57
C GLY A 58 -10.63 4.37 4.40
N ALA A 59 -11.82 3.80 4.50
CA ALA A 59 -12.90 3.92 3.50
C ALA A 59 -14.27 3.99 4.18
N GLN A 60 -15.28 4.59 3.55
CA GLN A 60 -16.62 4.67 4.15
C GLN A 60 -17.29 3.29 4.30
N GLN A 61 -17.00 2.36 3.40
CA GLN A 61 -17.49 0.97 3.44
C GLN A 61 -16.31 0.00 3.28
N PRO A 62 -15.46 -0.21 4.31
CA PRO A 62 -14.24 -1.00 4.21
C PRO A 62 -14.48 -2.44 3.74
N ALA A 63 -15.61 -3.04 4.12
CA ALA A 63 -15.99 -4.40 3.73
C ALA A 63 -16.23 -4.57 2.21
N ARG A 64 -16.34 -3.48 1.44
CA ARG A 64 -16.50 -3.51 -0.03
C ARG A 64 -15.19 -3.39 -0.79
N VAL A 65 -14.06 -3.27 -0.09
CA VAL A 65 -12.73 -3.23 -0.70
C VAL A 65 -12.25 -4.65 -0.94
N ASP A 66 -11.87 -4.95 -2.18
CA ASP A 66 -11.15 -6.17 -2.51
C ASP A 66 -9.69 -6.05 -2.04
N LEU A 67 -9.39 -6.71 -0.92
CA LEU A 67 -8.05 -6.70 -0.33
C LEU A 67 -7.01 -7.39 -1.22
N ALA A 68 -7.41 -8.33 -2.08
CA ALA A 68 -6.48 -9.00 -3.00
C ALA A 68 -6.05 -8.03 -4.11
N ALA A 69 -6.98 -7.24 -4.64
CA ALA A 69 -6.68 -6.20 -5.62
C ALA A 69 -5.74 -5.12 -5.03
N VAL A 70 -5.96 -4.73 -3.77
CA VAL A 70 -5.06 -3.81 -3.06
C VAL A 70 -3.65 -4.41 -2.92
N LYS A 71 -3.53 -5.67 -2.49
CA LYS A 71 -2.24 -6.36 -2.36
C LYS A 71 -1.48 -6.40 -3.69
N ALA A 72 -2.18 -6.68 -4.78
CA ALA A 72 -1.60 -6.76 -6.12
C ALA A 72 -1.07 -5.42 -6.66
N ALA A 73 -1.49 -4.29 -6.08
CA ALA A 73 -1.02 -2.96 -6.49
C ALA A 73 0.40 -2.64 -6.00
N LEU A 74 0.90 -3.37 -5.00
CA LEU A 74 2.25 -3.17 -4.46
C LEU A 74 3.28 -4.02 -5.22
N PRO A 75 4.40 -3.43 -5.67
CA PRO A 75 5.36 -4.12 -6.53
C PRO A 75 6.22 -5.15 -5.79
N HIS A 76 6.43 -4.96 -4.49
CA HIS A 76 7.37 -5.74 -3.68
C HIS A 76 6.88 -5.90 -2.24
N GLY A 77 7.47 -6.87 -1.54
CA GLY A 77 7.27 -7.12 -0.11
C GLY A 77 6.21 -8.17 0.21
N GLU A 78 6.18 -8.55 1.48
CA GLU A 78 5.14 -9.36 2.10
C GLU A 78 4.03 -8.43 2.59
N VAL A 79 2.93 -8.39 1.84
CA VAL A 79 1.88 -7.39 2.03
C VAL A 79 0.77 -7.89 2.95
N ARG A 80 0.51 -7.11 4.00
CA ARG A 80 -0.68 -7.18 4.83
C ARG A 80 -1.53 -5.93 4.62
N VAL A 81 -2.82 -6.13 4.40
CA VAL A 81 -3.85 -5.09 4.27
C VAL A 81 -4.92 -5.36 5.32
#